data_AF-A0A9P5ZDJ6-F1
#
_entry.id   AF-A0A9P5ZDJ6-F1
#
_cell.length_a   1.000
_cell.length_b   1.000
_cell.length_c   1.000
_cell.angle_alpha   90.00
_cell.angle_beta   90.00
_cell.angle_gamma   90.00
#
_symmetry.space_group_name_H-M   'P 1'
#
loop_
_entity.id
_entity.type
_entity.pdbx_description
1 polymer ?
#
loop_
_entity_poly.entity_id
_entity_poly.type
_entity_poly.pdbx_seq_one_letter_code
_entity_poly.pdbx_strand_id
1 'polypeptide(L)'
;MSHLSRRTTALDYKLPQTVEYIQQGWLNTCQSSAAISGFLTVTSTLLLLFFKNIANFDSARNNSHGILLCLDIVGYASIFLNISSCMSCFILLDRLGEVPYNASRDPNVPMGGRTTMGQESVLRTYGIGALWKWVIWHWLFCFVTGLGTIFAQILIYIWLQESSQTQVALSCIGAFCILPFVAFLLAPVVNSIRKRNQGSDTESARTPTPRPNSGSSPVIPYPSSPIIPPSSPISTIGPRDRHMSMATSFKGAPGI
;
A
#
# COMPACT_ATOMS: atom_id res chain seq x y z
N MET A 1 -23.77 -13.72 34.86
CA MET A 1 -24.34 -14.37 33.66
C MET A 1 -24.16 -13.43 32.47
N SER A 2 -23.14 -13.65 31.66
CA SER A 2 -22.90 -12.88 30.43
C SER A 2 -23.84 -13.37 29.34
N HIS A 3 -24.77 -12.52 28.89
CA HIS A 3 -25.58 -12.77 27.70
C HIS A 3 -24.65 -13.00 26.51
N LEU A 4 -24.56 -14.24 26.02
CA LEU A 4 -23.96 -14.55 24.73
C LEU A 4 -24.87 -13.93 23.65
N SER A 5 -24.61 -12.67 23.30
CA SER A 5 -25.24 -12.05 22.13
C SER A 5 -24.90 -12.87 20.89
N ARG A 6 -25.92 -13.58 20.38
CA ARG A 6 -25.84 -14.34 19.14
C ARG A 6 -25.45 -13.38 18.02
N ARG A 7 -24.28 -13.58 17.41
CA ARG A 7 -23.82 -12.77 16.28
C ARG A 7 -24.71 -13.03 15.07
N THR A 8 -25.56 -12.07 14.73
CA THR A 8 -26.35 -12.06 13.49
C THR A 8 -25.55 -11.39 12.39
N THR A 9 -25.70 -11.84 11.15
CA THR A 9 -25.05 -11.25 9.96
C THR A 9 -26.14 -10.62 9.10
N ALA A 10 -26.04 -9.34 8.81
CA ALA A 10 -26.98 -8.67 7.89
C ALA A 10 -26.65 -9.08 6.44
N LEU A 11 -27.58 -9.75 5.76
CA LEU A 11 -27.38 -10.22 4.39
C LEU A 11 -27.42 -9.07 3.36
N ASP A 12 -28.18 -8.02 3.63
CA ASP A 12 -28.34 -6.86 2.75
C ASP A 12 -27.39 -5.70 3.09
N TYR A 13 -26.30 -5.99 3.80
CA TYR A 13 -25.34 -4.99 4.20
C TYR A 13 -24.53 -4.47 3.00
N LYS A 14 -24.45 -3.14 2.87
CA LYS A 14 -23.62 -2.47 1.87
C LYS A 14 -22.59 -1.56 2.53
N LEU A 15 -21.33 -1.68 2.12
CA LEU A 15 -20.27 -0.77 2.55
C LEU A 15 -20.57 0.67 2.09
N PRO A 16 -20.24 1.69 2.89
CA PRO A 16 -20.29 3.07 2.42
C PRO A 16 -19.36 3.26 1.22
N GLN A 17 -19.84 4.02 0.23
CA GLN A 17 -19.20 4.16 -1.08
C GLN A 17 -17.72 4.57 -1.00
N THR A 18 -17.33 5.42 -0.04
CA THR A 18 -15.93 5.80 0.16
C THR A 18 -15.05 4.62 0.59
N VAL A 19 -15.57 3.75 1.46
CA VAL A 19 -14.83 2.57 1.95
C VAL A 19 -14.69 1.55 0.83
N GLU A 20 -15.76 1.36 0.04
CA GLU A 20 -15.76 0.52 -1.16
C GLU A 20 -14.69 0.98 -2.18
N TYR A 21 -14.59 2.28 -2.47
CA TYR A 21 -13.54 2.79 -3.37
C TYR A 21 -12.12 2.61 -2.81
N ILE A 22 -11.92 2.82 -1.50
CA ILE A 22 -10.61 2.59 -0.87
C ILE A 22 -10.25 1.10 -0.97
N GLN A 23 -11.17 0.21 -0.62
CA GLN A 23 -10.98 -1.23 -0.71
C GLN A 23 -10.65 -1.66 -2.15
N GLN A 24 -11.39 -1.17 -3.14
CA GLN A 24 -11.15 -1.48 -4.55
C GLN A 24 -9.78 -0.98 -5.03
N GLY A 25 -9.36 0.22 -4.60
CA GLY A 25 -8.02 0.73 -4.89
C GLY A 25 -6.92 -0.17 -4.36
N TRP A 26 -7.07 -0.68 -3.13
CA TRP A 26 -6.13 -1.62 -2.54
C TRP A 26 -6.16 -3.00 -3.20
N LEU A 27 -7.34 -3.53 -3.56
CA LEU A 27 -7.48 -4.79 -4.29
C LEU A 27 -6.74 -4.73 -5.63
N ASN A 28 -6.99 -3.68 -6.42
CA ASN A 28 -6.31 -3.48 -7.70
C ASN A 28 -4.79 -3.39 -7.52
N THR A 29 -4.33 -2.64 -6.52
CA THR A 29 -2.89 -2.49 -6.21
C THR A 29 -2.26 -3.84 -5.84
N CYS A 30 -2.89 -4.61 -4.95
CA CYS A 30 -2.37 -5.92 -4.52
C CYS A 30 -2.38 -6.93 -5.67
N GLN A 31 -3.41 -6.92 -6.52
CA GLN A 31 -3.49 -7.80 -7.68
C GLN A 31 -2.40 -7.50 -8.71
N SER A 32 -2.20 -6.22 -9.07
CA SER A 32 -1.11 -5.83 -9.96
C SER A 32 0.26 -6.13 -9.36
N SER A 33 0.45 -5.88 -8.05
CA SER A 33 1.72 -6.17 -7.37
C SER A 33 2.03 -7.66 -7.30
N ALA A 34 1.02 -8.53 -7.08
CA ALA A 34 1.19 -9.97 -7.12
C ALA A 34 1.65 -10.44 -8.50
N ALA A 35 1.00 -9.95 -9.57
CA ALA A 35 1.39 -10.25 -10.94
C ALA A 35 2.84 -9.81 -11.25
N ILE A 36 3.20 -8.57 -10.89
CA ILE A 36 4.55 -8.04 -11.07
C ILE A 36 5.58 -8.84 -10.28
N SER A 37 5.29 -9.17 -9.01
CA SER A 37 6.20 -9.99 -8.17
C SER A 37 6.41 -11.38 -8.78
N GLY A 38 5.36 -11.97 -9.37
CA GLY A 38 5.46 -13.22 -10.13
C GLY A 38 6.40 -13.08 -11.33
N PHE A 39 6.23 -12.03 -12.14
CA PHE A 39 7.12 -11.77 -13.28
C PHE A 39 8.58 -11.53 -12.85
N LEU A 40 8.80 -10.74 -11.79
CA LEU A 40 10.14 -10.51 -11.24
C LEU A 40 10.79 -11.80 -10.74
N THR A 41 10.01 -12.71 -10.14
CA THR A 41 10.49 -14.04 -9.72
C THR A 41 10.96 -14.87 -10.92
N VAL A 42 10.18 -14.90 -12.00
CA VAL A 42 10.55 -15.60 -13.24
C VAL A 42 11.81 -14.99 -13.84
N THR A 43 11.85 -13.66 -13.99
CA THR A 43 13.02 -12.93 -14.50
C THR A 43 14.26 -13.22 -13.66
N SER A 44 14.17 -13.17 -12.33
CA SER A 44 15.28 -13.46 -11.44
C SER A 44 15.75 -14.91 -11.55
N THR A 45 14.85 -15.86 -11.79
CA THR A 45 15.20 -17.27 -12.00
C THR A 45 15.94 -17.45 -13.32
N LEU A 46 15.47 -16.82 -14.40
CA LEU A 46 16.14 -16.86 -15.70
C LEU A 46 17.53 -16.22 -15.64
N LEU A 47 17.67 -15.06 -14.98
CA LEU A 47 18.95 -14.42 -14.74
C LEU A 47 19.91 -15.33 -13.95
N LEU A 48 19.43 -15.94 -12.86
CA LEU A 48 20.24 -16.87 -12.08
C LEU A 48 20.69 -18.08 -12.91
N LEU A 49 19.80 -18.69 -13.70
CA LEU A 49 20.17 -19.80 -14.59
C LEU A 49 21.21 -19.37 -15.63
N PHE A 50 21.06 -18.17 -16.19
CA PHE A 50 22.02 -17.60 -17.11
C PHE A 50 23.39 -17.38 -16.45
N PHE A 51 23.44 -16.82 -15.24
CA PHE A 51 24.69 -16.58 -14.50
C PHE A 51 25.35 -17.82 -13.91
N LYS A 52 24.61 -18.92 -13.73
CA LYS A 52 25.22 -20.20 -13.31
C LYS A 52 25.96 -20.89 -14.45
N ASN A 53 25.70 -20.52 -15.70
CA ASN A 53 26.41 -21.08 -16.84
C ASN A 53 27.73 -20.34 -17.06
N ILE A 54 28.84 -20.96 -16.66
CA ILE A 54 30.20 -20.42 -16.77
C ILE A 54 30.55 -20.04 -18.22
N ALA A 55 29.97 -20.72 -19.21
CA ALA A 55 30.21 -20.43 -20.63
C ALA A 55 29.71 -19.04 -21.06
N ASN A 56 28.84 -18.40 -20.26
CA ASN A 56 28.34 -17.05 -20.52
C ASN A 56 29.30 -15.95 -20.06
N PHE A 57 30.38 -16.29 -19.36
CA PHE A 57 31.39 -15.33 -18.92
C PHE A 57 32.60 -15.35 -19.83
N ASP A 58 33.17 -14.16 -20.08
CA ASP A 58 34.41 -14.06 -20.83
C ASP A 58 35.57 -14.71 -20.05
N SER A 59 36.14 -15.77 -20.63
CA SER A 59 37.26 -16.51 -20.04
C SER A 59 38.54 -15.67 -19.97
N ALA A 60 38.65 -14.58 -20.74
CA ALA A 60 39.79 -13.68 -20.71
C ALA A 60 39.79 -12.78 -19.46
N ARG A 61 38.63 -12.57 -18.82
CA ARG A 61 38.53 -11.86 -17.55
C ARG A 61 38.65 -12.84 -16.39
N ASN A 62 39.69 -12.65 -15.57
CA ASN A 62 39.84 -13.34 -14.29
C ASN A 62 38.75 -12.88 -13.30
N ASN A 63 37.55 -13.43 -13.46
CA ASN A 63 36.44 -13.16 -12.56
C ASN A 63 36.75 -13.76 -11.19
N SER A 64 36.79 -12.90 -10.16
CA SER A 64 37.03 -13.38 -8.81
C SER A 64 35.89 -14.30 -8.36
N HIS A 65 36.22 -15.44 -7.77
CA HIS A 65 35.25 -16.42 -7.27
C HIS A 65 34.24 -15.78 -6.30
N GLY A 66 34.67 -14.79 -5.51
CA GLY A 66 33.82 -14.07 -4.57
C GLY A 66 32.70 -13.26 -5.24
N ILE A 67 32.93 -12.66 -6.41
CA ILE A 67 31.88 -11.89 -7.08
C ILE A 67 30.82 -12.84 -7.69
N LEU A 68 31.23 -13.98 -8.24
CA LEU A 68 30.31 -15.00 -8.73
C LEU A 68 29.45 -15.56 -7.59
N LEU A 69 30.04 -15.85 -6.44
CA LEU A 69 29.30 -16.27 -5.24
C LEU A 69 28.31 -15.19 -4.77
N CYS A 70 28.72 -13.92 -4.78
CA CYS A 70 27.84 -12.80 -4.46
C CYS A 70 26.64 -12.75 -5.42
N LEU A 71 26.87 -12.90 -6.72
CA LEU A 71 25.83 -12.92 -7.74
C LEU A 71 24.83 -14.06 -7.51
N ASP A 72 25.29 -15.25 -7.13
CA ASP A 72 24.43 -16.38 -6.77
C ASP A 72 23.58 -16.09 -5.53
N ILE A 73 24.18 -15.56 -4.46
CA ILE A 73 23.47 -15.22 -3.21
C ILE A 73 22.40 -14.16 -3.48
N VAL A 74 22.74 -13.09 -4.21
CA VAL A 74 21.78 -12.05 -4.60
C VAL A 74 20.71 -12.63 -5.53
N GLY A 75 21.08 -13.58 -6.39
CA GLY A 75 20.23 -14.47 -7.18
C GLY A 75 19.09 -15.08 -6.38
N TYR A 76 19.45 -15.91 -5.41
CA TYR A 76 18.51 -16.61 -4.54
C TYR A 76 17.70 -15.64 -3.67
N ALA A 77 18.35 -14.62 -3.09
CA ALA A 77 17.67 -13.62 -2.27
C ALA A 77 16.53 -12.93 -3.04
N SER A 78 16.78 -12.53 -4.29
CA SER A 78 15.78 -11.93 -5.17
C SER A 78 14.56 -12.83 -5.38
N ILE A 79 14.77 -14.12 -5.65
CA ILE A 79 13.69 -15.09 -5.83
C ILE A 79 12.83 -15.17 -4.56
N PHE A 80 13.45 -15.38 -3.39
CA PHE A 80 12.72 -15.49 -2.12
C PHE A 80 11.97 -14.20 -1.75
N LEU A 81 12.58 -13.03 -1.97
CA LEU A 81 11.95 -11.74 -1.67
C LEU A 81 10.73 -11.49 -2.56
N ASN A 82 10.81 -11.78 -3.86
CA ASN A 82 9.68 -11.61 -4.77
C ASN A 82 8.54 -12.61 -4.49
N ILE A 83 8.85 -13.87 -4.14
CA ILE A 83 7.85 -14.85 -3.69
C ILE A 83 7.18 -14.37 -2.40
N SER A 84 7.96 -13.90 -1.42
CA SER A 84 7.45 -13.39 -0.14
C SER A 84 6.53 -12.17 -0.34
N SER A 85 6.89 -11.27 -1.25
CA SER A 85 6.04 -10.16 -1.68
C SER A 85 4.72 -10.66 -2.26
N CYS A 86 4.76 -11.63 -3.18
CA CYS A 86 3.57 -12.23 -3.79
C CYS A 86 2.65 -12.88 -2.75
N MET A 87 3.20 -13.67 -1.82
CA MET A 87 2.45 -14.27 -0.72
C MET A 87 1.80 -13.21 0.18
N SER A 88 2.51 -12.12 0.45
CA SER A 88 1.96 -11.00 1.23
C SER A 88 0.80 -10.32 0.50
N CYS A 89 0.86 -10.17 -0.83
CA CYS A 89 -0.27 -9.68 -1.62
C CYS A 89 -1.50 -10.59 -1.48
N PHE A 90 -1.34 -11.92 -1.51
CA PHE A 90 -2.48 -12.83 -1.31
C PHE A 90 -3.11 -12.70 0.07
N ILE A 91 -2.30 -12.55 1.13
CA ILE A 91 -2.82 -12.31 2.48
C ILE A 91 -3.58 -10.97 2.53
N LEU A 92 -3.06 -9.92 1.90
CA LEU A 92 -3.75 -8.63 1.85
C LEU A 92 -5.07 -8.71 1.05
N LEU A 93 -5.08 -9.42 -0.08
CA LEU A 93 -6.27 -9.64 -0.90
C LEU A 93 -7.37 -10.39 -0.12
N ASP A 94 -6.99 -11.46 0.58
CA ASP A 94 -7.91 -12.23 1.42
C ASP A 94 -8.53 -11.35 2.52
N ARG A 95 -7.68 -10.62 3.25
CA ARG A 95 -8.15 -9.68 4.28
C ARG A 95 -9.02 -8.55 3.75
N LEU A 96 -8.72 -8.03 2.57
CA LEU A 96 -9.58 -7.05 1.91
C LEU A 96 -10.92 -7.66 1.49
N GLY A 97 -10.95 -8.91 1.05
CA GLY A 97 -12.17 -9.65 0.72
C GLY A 97 -13.09 -9.87 1.92
N GLU A 98 -12.53 -10.00 3.13
CA GLU A 98 -13.29 -10.18 4.38
C GLU A 98 -13.95 -8.88 4.90
N VAL A 99 -13.55 -7.69 4.42
CA VAL A 99 -14.02 -6.40 4.97
C VAL A 99 -15.55 -6.23 4.95
N PRO A 100 -16.28 -6.48 3.84
CA PRO A 100 -17.74 -6.34 3.82
C PRO A 100 -18.42 -7.30 4.81
N TYR A 101 -17.89 -8.53 4.93
CA TYR A 101 -18.40 -9.55 5.83
C TYR A 101 -18.15 -9.21 7.31
N ASN A 102 -16.96 -8.70 7.64
CA ASN A 102 -16.65 -8.29 9.01
C ASN A 102 -17.49 -7.08 9.42
N ALA A 103 -17.68 -6.11 8.51
CA ALA A 103 -18.49 -4.94 8.76
C ALA A 103 -19.98 -5.26 8.92
N SER A 104 -20.53 -6.27 8.20
CA SER A 104 -21.94 -6.66 8.37
C SER A 104 -22.25 -7.37 9.69
N ARG A 105 -21.22 -7.80 10.43
CA ARG A 105 -21.34 -8.46 11.74
C ARG A 105 -21.18 -7.50 12.92
N ASP A 106 -20.67 -6.30 12.69
CA ASP A 106 -20.47 -5.31 13.75
C ASP A 106 -21.55 -4.21 13.64
N PRO A 107 -22.53 -4.16 14.56
CA PRO A 107 -23.57 -3.13 14.52
C PRO A 107 -23.05 -1.73 14.82
N ASN A 108 -21.80 -1.59 15.30
CA ASN A 108 -21.23 -0.30 15.69
C ASN A 108 -20.45 0.39 14.57
N VAL A 109 -20.29 -0.25 13.40
CA VAL A 109 -19.59 0.38 12.28
C VAL A 109 -20.40 1.56 11.72
N PRO A 110 -19.78 2.73 11.50
CA PRO A 110 -20.50 3.92 11.05
C PRO A 110 -20.94 3.77 9.60
N MET A 111 -22.25 3.87 9.31
CA MET A 111 -22.79 3.78 7.93
C MET A 111 -22.65 5.08 7.12
N GLY A 112 -22.19 6.16 7.73
CA GLY A 112 -22.07 7.46 7.08
C GLY A 112 -21.48 8.54 7.99
N GLY A 113 -21.51 9.78 7.52
CA GLY A 113 -20.99 10.94 8.23
C GLY A 113 -19.63 11.40 7.70
N ARG A 114 -18.91 12.19 8.51
CA ARG A 114 -17.60 12.74 8.17
C ARG A 114 -16.57 12.17 9.12
N THR A 115 -15.40 11.81 8.59
CA THR A 115 -14.26 11.35 9.38
C THR A 115 -13.04 12.21 9.05
N THR A 116 -12.25 12.55 10.06
CA THR A 116 -10.94 13.19 9.91
C THR A 116 -9.80 12.16 9.89
N MET A 117 -10.14 10.88 9.96
CA MET A 117 -9.17 9.78 10.00
C MET A 117 -8.57 9.49 8.62
N GLY A 118 -7.32 9.02 8.60
CA GLY A 118 -6.68 8.55 7.37
C GLY A 118 -7.30 7.25 6.86
N GLN A 119 -7.08 6.94 5.57
CA GLN A 119 -7.64 5.76 4.88
C GLN A 119 -7.37 4.44 5.62
N GLU A 120 -6.17 4.26 6.18
CA GLU A 120 -5.79 3.06 6.95
C GLU A 120 -6.67 2.89 8.20
N SER A 121 -6.91 4.00 8.92
CA SER A 121 -7.74 3.98 10.13
C SER A 121 -9.20 3.70 9.80
N VAL A 122 -9.67 4.21 8.65
CA VAL A 122 -11.00 3.87 8.14
C VAL A 122 -11.10 2.37 7.91
N LEU A 123 -10.21 1.75 7.12
CA LEU A 123 -10.26 0.30 6.88
C LEU A 123 -10.18 -0.53 8.17
N ARG A 124 -9.42 -0.05 9.18
CA ARG A 124 -9.33 -0.71 10.48
C ARG A 124 -10.66 -0.71 11.24
N THR A 125 -11.42 0.37 11.17
CA THR A 125 -12.77 0.45 11.76
C THR A 125 -13.72 -0.57 11.12
N TYR A 126 -13.50 -0.94 9.86
CA TYR A 126 -14.32 -1.93 9.14
C TYR A 126 -13.79 -3.37 9.28
N GLY A 127 -12.88 -3.63 10.23
CA GLY A 127 -12.52 -4.99 10.63
C GLY A 127 -11.40 -5.67 9.83
N ILE A 128 -10.50 -4.91 9.20
CA ILE A 128 -9.35 -5.47 8.45
C ILE A 128 -8.26 -6.13 9.34
N GLY A 129 -8.36 -5.95 10.67
CA GLY A 129 -7.47 -6.58 11.66
C GLY A 129 -6.23 -5.75 12.03
N ALA A 130 -5.60 -6.10 13.16
CA ALA A 130 -4.43 -5.40 13.69
C ALA A 130 -3.13 -5.69 12.91
N LEU A 131 -3.05 -6.85 12.25
CA LEU A 131 -1.87 -7.28 11.49
C LEU A 131 -1.72 -6.55 10.15
N TRP A 132 -2.74 -5.84 9.68
CA TRP A 132 -2.77 -5.15 8.39
C TRP A 132 -1.54 -4.29 8.13
N LYS A 133 -1.20 -3.40 9.08
CA LYS A 133 -0.04 -2.51 8.96
C LYS A 133 1.28 -3.27 8.85
N TRP A 134 1.40 -4.35 9.61
CA TRP A 134 2.61 -5.18 9.59
C TRP A 134 2.75 -5.90 8.25
N VAL A 135 1.66 -6.49 7.73
CA VAL A 135 1.68 -7.18 6.43
C VAL A 135 1.97 -6.20 5.29
N ILE A 136 1.39 -4.99 5.30
CA ILE A 136 1.74 -3.94 4.31
C ILE A 136 3.23 -3.63 4.35
N TRP A 137 3.80 -3.45 5.55
CA TRP A 137 5.19 -3.07 5.68
C TRP A 137 6.13 -4.18 5.21
N HIS A 138 5.82 -5.43 5.57
CA HIS A 138 6.53 -6.61 5.09
C HIS A 138 6.43 -6.75 3.56
N TRP A 139 5.23 -6.64 2.99
CA TRP A 139 5.00 -6.63 1.54
C TRP A 139 5.87 -5.59 0.84
N LEU A 140 5.78 -4.33 1.28
CA LEU A 140 6.50 -3.22 0.67
C LEU A 140 8.02 -3.43 0.78
N PHE A 141 8.50 -3.88 1.95
CA PHE A 141 9.92 -4.17 2.15
C PHE A 141 10.41 -5.27 1.21
N CYS A 142 9.72 -6.41 1.15
CA CYS A 142 10.10 -7.53 0.27
C CYS A 142 10.02 -7.14 -1.20
N PHE A 143 9.00 -6.38 -1.62
CA PHE A 143 8.84 -5.94 -3.00
C PHE A 143 9.99 -5.02 -3.43
N VAL A 144 10.29 -4.00 -2.63
CA VAL A 144 11.36 -3.03 -2.93
C VAL A 144 12.73 -3.69 -2.89
N THR A 145 13.01 -4.51 -1.88
CA THR A 145 14.30 -5.21 -1.79
C THR A 145 14.46 -6.24 -2.90
N GLY A 146 13.42 -7.00 -3.24
CA GLY A 146 13.41 -7.94 -4.36
C GLY A 146 13.67 -7.26 -5.71
N LEU A 147 13.03 -6.12 -5.96
CA LEU A 147 13.31 -5.31 -7.16
C LEU A 147 14.77 -4.80 -7.16
N GLY A 148 15.24 -4.27 -6.02
CA GLY A 148 16.61 -3.80 -5.87
C GLY A 148 17.66 -4.89 -6.11
N THR A 149 17.40 -6.12 -5.67
CA THR A 149 18.31 -7.25 -5.92
C THR A 149 18.40 -7.65 -7.39
N ILE A 150 17.33 -7.52 -8.18
CA ILE A 150 17.38 -7.75 -9.64
C ILE A 150 18.25 -6.68 -10.31
N PHE A 151 18.07 -5.41 -9.95
CA PHE A 151 18.95 -4.34 -10.46
C PHE A 151 20.41 -4.56 -10.07
N ALA A 152 20.67 -4.98 -8.83
CA ALA A 152 22.01 -5.30 -8.37
C ALA A 152 22.63 -6.45 -9.18
N GLN A 153 21.88 -7.52 -9.47
CA GLN A 153 22.35 -8.63 -10.32
C GLN A 153 22.76 -8.13 -11.71
N ILE A 154 21.92 -7.33 -12.35
CA ILE A 154 22.18 -6.79 -13.69
C ILE A 154 23.42 -5.88 -13.67
N LEU A 155 23.54 -5.01 -12.65
CA LEU A 155 24.71 -4.15 -12.51
C LEU A 155 25.99 -4.96 -12.27
N ILE A 156 25.98 -5.93 -11.36
CA ILE A 156 27.14 -6.80 -11.12
C ILE A 156 27.55 -7.51 -12.42
N TYR A 157 26.59 -8.03 -13.19
CA TYR A 157 26.85 -8.65 -14.48
C TYR A 157 27.49 -7.70 -15.49
N ILE A 158 26.94 -6.49 -15.65
CA ILE A 158 27.51 -5.46 -16.54
C ILE A 158 28.96 -5.16 -16.13
N TRP A 159 29.20 -5.02 -14.83
CA TRP A 159 30.55 -4.76 -14.30
C TRP A 159 31.51 -5.92 -14.49
N LEU A 160 31.03 -7.16 -14.56
CA LEU A 160 31.85 -8.34 -14.86
C LEU A 160 32.16 -8.49 -16.35
N GLN A 161 31.20 -8.22 -17.23
CA GLN A 161 31.32 -8.60 -18.64
C GLN A 161 31.65 -7.44 -19.58
N GLU A 162 31.16 -6.23 -19.30
CA GLU A 162 31.21 -5.12 -20.26
C GLU A 162 32.51 -4.31 -20.19
N SER A 163 32.80 -3.56 -21.26
CA SER A 163 33.91 -2.58 -21.28
C SER A 163 33.66 -1.43 -20.30
N SER A 164 34.72 -0.76 -19.80
CA SER A 164 34.57 0.32 -18.81
C SER A 164 33.69 1.48 -19.29
N GLN A 165 33.66 1.77 -20.59
CA GLN A 165 32.80 2.82 -21.14
C GLN A 165 31.32 2.41 -21.05
N THR A 166 31.00 1.19 -21.47
CA THR A 166 29.64 0.62 -21.39
C THR A 166 29.17 0.51 -19.94
N GLN A 167 30.05 0.10 -19.02
CA GLN A 167 29.75 -0.01 -17.59
C GLN A 167 29.25 1.30 -17.00
N VAL A 168 29.97 2.40 -17.25
CA VAL A 168 29.59 3.74 -16.75
C VAL A 168 28.27 4.19 -17.38
N ALA A 169 28.13 4.05 -18.70
CA ALA A 169 26.92 4.47 -19.41
C ALA A 169 25.67 3.73 -18.91
N LEU A 170 25.71 2.40 -18.81
CA LEU A 170 24.59 1.60 -18.33
C LEU A 170 24.30 1.82 -16.84
N SER A 171 25.33 2.06 -16.02
CA SER A 171 25.14 2.40 -14.60
C SER A 171 24.41 3.73 -14.43
N CYS A 172 24.75 4.75 -15.23
CA CYS A 172 24.06 6.05 -15.23
C CYS A 172 22.59 5.92 -15.65
N ILE A 173 22.32 5.16 -16.71
CA ILE A 173 20.94 4.89 -17.17
C ILE A 173 20.17 4.14 -16.09
N GLY A 174 20.74 3.10 -15.50
CA GLY A 174 20.14 2.34 -14.40
C GLY A 174 19.81 3.22 -13.20
N ALA A 175 20.75 4.09 -12.79
CA ALA A 175 20.54 5.04 -11.70
C ALA A 175 19.40 6.02 -11.99
N PHE A 176 19.33 6.54 -13.22
CA PHE A 176 18.25 7.42 -13.65
C PHE A 176 16.88 6.71 -13.59
N CYS A 177 16.80 5.45 -14.02
CA CYS A 177 15.57 4.65 -13.95
C CYS A 177 15.10 4.38 -12.50
N ILE A 178 16.04 4.26 -11.55
CA ILE A 178 15.73 3.97 -10.13
C ILE A 178 15.40 5.25 -9.33
N LEU A 179 15.80 6.42 -9.82
CA LEU A 179 15.58 7.72 -9.18
C LEU A 179 14.14 7.98 -8.70
N PRO A 180 13.07 7.78 -9.51
CA PRO A 180 11.70 7.99 -9.05
C PRO A 180 11.33 7.08 -7.87
N PHE A 181 11.82 5.83 -7.86
CA PHE A 181 11.59 4.90 -6.76
C PHE A 181 12.28 5.36 -5.48
N VAL A 182 13.54 5.79 -5.58
CA VAL A 182 14.30 6.30 -4.43
C VAL A 182 13.63 7.56 -3.87
N ALA A 183 13.21 8.49 -4.73
CA ALA A 183 12.49 9.69 -4.31
C ALA A 183 11.19 9.35 -3.56
N PHE A 184 10.42 8.38 -4.06
CA PHE A 184 9.19 7.91 -3.40
C PHE A 184 9.46 7.28 -2.03
N LEU A 185 10.49 6.45 -1.90
CA LEU A 185 10.87 5.82 -0.62
C LEU A 185 11.43 6.82 0.40
N LEU A 186 12.14 7.85 -0.06
CA LEU A 186 12.70 8.87 0.81
C LEU A 186 11.66 9.92 1.24
N ALA A 187 10.59 10.14 0.45
CA ALA A 187 9.54 11.11 0.76
C ALA A 187 8.99 11.03 2.21
N PRO A 188 8.60 9.87 2.77
CA PRO A 188 8.14 9.79 4.15
C PRO A 188 9.22 10.17 5.17
N VAL A 189 10.48 9.79 4.92
CA VAL A 189 11.61 10.10 5.81
C VAL A 189 11.88 11.61 5.80
N VAL A 190 11.95 12.22 4.61
CA VAL A 190 12.14 13.66 4.43
C VAL A 190 11.01 14.45 5.08
N ASN A 191 9.77 14.00 4.91
CA ASN A 191 8.60 14.63 5.54
C ASN A 191 8.65 14.54 7.07
N SER A 192 9.09 13.40 7.61
CA SER A 192 9.27 13.24 9.06
C SER A 192 10.39 14.12 9.62
N ILE A 193 11.50 14.27 8.91
CA ILE A 193 12.60 15.17 9.30
C ILE A 193 12.13 16.62 9.26
N ARG A 194 11.44 17.03 8.20
CA ARG A 194 10.90 18.39 8.05
C ARG A 194 9.93 18.76 9.18
N LYS A 195 9.07 17.82 9.60
CA LYS A 195 8.15 18.03 10.74
C LYS A 195 8.89 18.23 12.07
N ARG A 196 10.00 17.50 12.31
CA ARG A 196 10.82 17.70 13.53
C ARG A 196 11.45 19.08 13.57
N ASN A 197 11.92 19.59 12.43
CA ASN A 197 12.55 20.91 12.37
C ASN A 197 11.54 22.04 12.62
N GLN A 198 10.34 21.98 12.02
CA GLN A 198 9.30 23.01 12.24
C GLN A 198 8.78 23.11 13.68
N GLY A 199 8.77 21.99 14.42
CA GLY A 199 8.37 22.00 15.83
C GLY A 199 9.35 22.77 16.72
N SER A 200 10.62 22.83 16.33
CA SER A 200 11.69 23.47 17.13
C SER A 200 11.61 25.00 17.07
N ASP A 201 11.27 25.57 15.91
CA ASP A 201 11.21 27.03 15.72
C ASP A 201 9.99 27.68 16.39
N THR A 202 8.90 26.91 16.56
CA THR A 202 7.65 27.43 17.12
C THR A 202 7.71 27.55 18.66
N GLU A 203 8.54 26.74 19.32
CA GLU A 203 8.67 26.74 20.78
C GLU A 203 9.53 27.90 21.29
N SER A 204 10.54 28.33 20.52
CA SER A 204 11.42 29.45 20.90
C SER A 204 10.76 30.84 20.78
N ALA A 205 9.57 30.95 20.17
CA ALA A 205 8.84 32.21 20.01
C ALA A 205 7.80 32.48 21.12
N ARG A 206 7.62 31.56 22.09
CA ARG A 206 6.81 31.84 23.29
C ARG A 206 7.63 32.60 24.33
N THR A 207 7.84 33.88 24.05
CA THR A 207 8.19 34.89 25.06
C THR A 207 7.14 34.84 26.18
N PRO A 208 7.54 34.80 27.46
CA PRO A 208 6.61 34.73 28.59
C PRO A 208 5.80 36.02 28.70
N THR A 209 4.53 35.97 28.28
CA THR A 209 3.58 37.06 28.55
C THR A 209 3.26 37.07 30.05
N PRO A 210 3.38 38.21 30.75
CA PRO A 210 3.01 38.31 32.16
C PRO A 210 1.50 38.08 32.32
N ARG A 211 1.11 37.17 33.22
CA ARG A 211 -0.29 36.98 33.63
C ARG A 211 -0.79 38.23 34.36
N PRO A 212 -1.86 38.91 33.90
CA PRO A 212 -2.63 39.79 34.76
C PRO A 212 -3.69 38.98 35.53
N ASN A 213 -3.94 39.49 36.73
CA ASN A 213 -4.68 38.90 37.83
C ASN A 213 -6.12 38.44 37.54
N SER A 214 -6.49 37.46 38.36
CA SER A 214 -7.84 37.06 38.76
C SER A 214 -8.81 38.23 38.92
N GLY A 215 -9.84 38.24 38.09
CA GLY A 215 -11.04 39.07 38.22
C GLY A 215 -12.28 38.21 38.04
N SER A 216 -13.09 38.17 39.08
CA SER A 216 -14.28 37.37 39.31
C SER A 216 -15.52 37.75 38.48
N SER A 217 -16.38 36.74 38.27
CA SER A 217 -17.85 36.79 38.08
C SER A 217 -18.41 37.02 36.66
N PRO A 218 -19.71 36.72 36.36
CA PRO A 218 -20.73 35.95 37.10
C PRO A 218 -21.41 34.82 36.28
N VAL A 219 -22.16 33.99 37.00
CA VAL A 219 -23.07 32.94 36.48
C VAL A 219 -24.27 33.59 35.77
N ILE A 220 -24.56 33.17 34.53
CA ILE A 220 -25.80 33.51 33.82
C ILE A 220 -26.70 32.24 33.79
N PRO A 221 -27.95 32.30 34.27
CA PRO A 221 -28.90 31.21 34.14
C PRO A 221 -29.55 31.20 32.74
N TYR A 222 -29.59 30.02 32.13
CA TYR A 222 -30.30 29.77 30.87
C TYR A 222 -31.81 29.60 31.14
N PRO A 223 -32.69 30.28 30.40
CA PRO A 223 -34.11 29.99 30.40
C PRO A 223 -34.45 28.83 29.45
N SER A 224 -35.33 27.97 29.96
CA SER A 224 -35.98 26.82 29.34
C SER A 224 -36.91 27.17 28.15
N SER A 225 -36.78 26.35 27.09
CA SER A 225 -37.75 25.84 26.09
C SER A 225 -38.86 26.73 25.50
N PRO A 226 -39.23 26.53 24.21
CA PRO A 226 -40.39 25.65 23.98
C PRO A 226 -40.36 24.76 22.72
N ILE A 227 -41.15 23.70 22.87
CA ILE A 227 -41.63 22.68 21.94
C ILE A 227 -42.56 23.30 20.87
N ILE A 228 -42.37 22.97 19.58
CA ILE A 228 -43.46 22.95 18.56
C ILE A 228 -43.23 21.77 17.58
N PRO A 229 -44.28 21.03 17.16
CA PRO A 229 -44.20 19.73 16.48
C PRO A 229 -44.57 19.86 14.96
N PRO A 230 -45.07 18.83 14.22
CA PRO A 230 -44.55 18.47 12.89
C PRO A 230 -45.51 18.75 11.71
N SER A 231 -44.99 18.86 10.48
CA SER A 231 -45.80 18.72 9.26
C SER A 231 -44.97 18.52 7.98
N SER A 232 -44.87 17.25 7.53
CA SER A 232 -45.21 16.67 6.20
C SER A 232 -44.82 17.38 4.86
N PRO A 233 -45.10 16.79 3.67
CA PRO A 233 -44.43 15.65 3.05
C PRO A 233 -44.06 15.90 1.55
N ILE A 234 -43.56 14.86 0.86
CA ILE A 234 -43.56 14.64 -0.61
C ILE A 234 -42.48 15.36 -1.44
N SER A 235 -41.54 14.57 -2.00
CA SER A 235 -41.17 14.69 -3.42
C SER A 235 -40.54 13.41 -3.95
N THR A 236 -41.34 12.77 -4.80
CA THR A 236 -41.13 11.76 -5.83
C THR A 236 -39.75 11.78 -6.50
N ILE A 237 -39.02 10.65 -6.49
CA ILE A 237 -37.94 10.40 -7.45
C ILE A 237 -38.17 9.00 -8.04
N GLY A 238 -38.45 8.99 -9.34
CA GLY A 238 -38.75 7.79 -10.13
C GLY A 238 -37.54 6.90 -10.43
N PRO A 239 -37.79 5.68 -10.94
CA PRO A 239 -36.77 4.70 -11.22
C PRO A 239 -36.02 5.07 -12.50
N ARG A 240 -34.68 5.14 -12.42
CA ARG A 240 -33.81 5.25 -13.58
C ARG A 240 -33.19 3.89 -13.84
N ASP A 241 -33.88 3.12 -14.69
CA ASP A 241 -33.33 1.93 -15.32
C ASP A 241 -32.08 2.30 -16.13
N ARG A 242 -30.95 1.69 -15.79
CA ARG A 242 -29.82 1.53 -16.71
C ARG A 242 -29.39 0.08 -16.72
N HIS A 243 -30.04 -0.66 -17.60
CA HIS A 243 -29.42 -1.78 -18.29
C HIS A 243 -28.15 -1.28 -19.01
N MET A 244 -26.99 -1.76 -18.57
CA MET A 244 -25.81 -1.82 -19.44
C MET A 244 -25.34 -3.28 -19.47
N SER A 245 -25.86 -4.00 -20.46
CA SER A 245 -25.33 -5.26 -20.93
C SER A 245 -24.06 -4.96 -21.72
N MET A 246 -22.89 -5.37 -21.22
CA MET A 246 -21.69 -5.54 -22.05
C MET A 246 -21.42 -7.02 -22.19
N ALA A 247 -21.93 -7.59 -23.29
CA ALA A 247 -21.46 -8.84 -23.84
C ALA A 247 -20.17 -8.56 -24.61
N THR A 248 -19.02 -8.95 -24.06
CA THR A 248 -17.77 -9.06 -24.83
C THR A 248 -17.69 -10.48 -25.40
N SER A 249 -18.05 -10.59 -26.67
CA SER A 249 -17.86 -11.78 -27.49
C SER A 249 -16.37 -11.95 -27.81
N PHE A 250 -15.74 -12.96 -27.21
CA PHE A 250 -14.36 -13.35 -27.50
C PHE A 250 -14.39 -14.25 -28.73
N LYS A 251 -14.04 -13.68 -29.89
CA LYS A 251 -13.92 -14.40 -31.16
C LYS A 251 -12.57 -15.12 -31.17
N GLY A 252 -12.60 -16.45 -30.99
CA GLY A 252 -11.43 -17.31 -31.20
C GLY A 252 -11.00 -17.27 -32.66
N ALA A 253 -9.69 -17.10 -32.88
CA ALA A 253 -9.07 -17.36 -34.17
C ALA A 253 -8.65 -18.84 -34.23
N PRO A 254 -8.97 -19.57 -35.31
CA PRO A 254 -8.45 -20.91 -35.53
C PRO A 254 -7.02 -20.84 -36.04
N GLY A 255 -6.20 -21.78 -35.57
CA GLY A 255 -4.81 -21.91 -35.95
C GLY A 255 -4.62 -22.30 -37.42
N ILE A 256 -3.46 -21.90 -37.93
CA ILE A 256 -2.61 -22.62 -38.89
C ILE A 256 -1.17 -22.32 -38.45
#